data_AF-A0A1T0A149-F1
#
_entry.id   AF-A0A1T0A149-F1
#
_cell.length_a   1.000
_cell.length_b   1.000
_cell.length_c   1.000
_cell.angle_alpha   90.00
_cell.angle_beta   90.00
_cell.angle_gamma   90.00
#
_symmetry.space_group_name_H-M   'P 1'
#
loop_
_entity.id
_entity.type
_entity.pdbx_description
1 polymer ?
#
loop_
_entity_poly.entity_id
_entity_poly.type
_entity_poly.pdbx_seq_one_letter_code
_entity_poly.pdbx_strand_id
1 'polypeptide(L)'
;MLEERTYWAGVYAHFLDPAGEDFVLNEMFGGVPVEVKTEIVKAMRKNVRQEMIGHGIGRHSKAQIYAFAQADVEAVLQFMGDKDFFFGSEPTTIDATIAGLFANWLACDFDWALKDFIKAQPQIAEYMKRFGCAVFGRELR
;
A
#
# COMPACT_ATOMS: atom_id res chain seq x y z
N MET A 1 12.35 4.67 2.61
CA MET A 1 11.46 5.19 1.55
C MET A 1 10.19 4.35 1.51
N LEU A 2 10.23 3.14 0.92
CA LEU A 2 9.07 2.23 0.85
C LEU A 2 8.50 1.82 2.21
N GLU A 3 9.35 1.33 3.11
CA GLU A 3 8.93 0.92 4.46
C GLU A 3 8.67 2.09 5.42
N GLU A 4 9.03 3.31 4.99
CA GLU A 4 8.84 4.52 5.77
C GLU A 4 7.59 5.22 5.21
N ARG A 5 7.75 6.24 4.38
CA ARG A 5 6.63 7.09 3.96
C ARG A 5 5.59 6.40 3.07
N THR A 6 6.02 5.48 2.20
CA THR A 6 5.11 4.79 1.27
C THR A 6 4.15 3.86 2.00
N TYR A 7 4.67 3.06 2.94
CA TYR A 7 3.87 2.21 3.83
C TYR A 7 2.80 3.03 4.58
N TRP A 8 3.19 4.15 5.18
CA TRP A 8 2.26 5.01 5.91
C TRP A 8 1.20 5.67 5.04
N ALA A 9 1.46 5.89 3.74
CA ALA A 9 0.41 6.32 2.82
C ALA A 9 -0.66 5.24 2.61
N GLY A 10 -0.26 3.97 2.56
CA GLY A 10 -1.19 2.83 2.56
C GLY A 10 -2.01 2.76 3.86
N VAL A 11 -1.36 2.92 5.02
CA VAL A 11 -2.04 2.99 6.33
C VAL A 11 -3.06 4.13 6.35
N TYR A 12 -2.67 5.32 5.87
CA TYR A 12 -3.59 6.46 5.76
C TYR A 12 -4.80 6.13 4.89
N ALA A 13 -4.58 5.55 3.70
CA ALA A 13 -5.62 5.23 2.74
C ALA A 13 -6.67 4.26 3.31
N HIS A 14 -6.23 3.22 4.00
CA HIS A 14 -7.13 2.22 4.57
C HIS A 14 -7.88 2.75 5.79
N PHE A 15 -7.20 3.41 6.72
CA PHE A 15 -7.77 3.64 8.05
C PHE A 15 -8.32 5.04 8.26
N LEU A 16 -7.76 6.05 7.60
CA LEU A 16 -8.07 7.46 7.87
C LEU A 16 -8.76 8.18 6.71
N ASP A 17 -8.45 7.81 5.47
CA ASP A 17 -9.12 8.35 4.30
C ASP A 17 -10.57 7.85 4.24
N PRO A 18 -11.57 8.73 3.99
CA PRO A 18 -12.94 8.29 3.72
C PRO A 18 -13.06 7.21 2.64
N ALA A 19 -12.14 7.18 1.68
CA ALA A 19 -12.07 6.12 0.67
C ALA A 19 -12.00 4.70 1.26
N GLY A 20 -11.28 4.50 2.36
CA GLY A 20 -11.12 3.19 3.01
C GLY A 20 -12.24 2.84 4.01
N GLU A 21 -13.30 3.65 4.11
CA GLU A 21 -14.34 3.46 5.12
C GLU A 21 -15.10 2.14 4.97
N ASP A 22 -15.46 1.77 3.74
CA ASP A 22 -16.15 0.51 3.47
C ASP A 22 -15.26 -0.70 3.82
N PHE A 23 -13.99 -0.66 3.44
CA PHE A 23 -12.99 -1.66 3.83
C PHE A 23 -12.94 -1.84 5.35
N VAL A 24 -12.82 -0.75 6.11
CA VAL A 24 -12.75 -0.83 7.57
C VAL A 24 -14.03 -1.37 8.18
N LEU A 25 -15.20 -0.90 7.74
CA LEU A 25 -16.47 -1.22 8.37
C LEU A 25 -17.02 -2.59 7.97
N ASN A 26 -16.81 -3.00 6.73
CA ASN A 26 -17.48 -4.15 6.13
C ASN A 26 -16.54 -5.30 5.81
N GLU A 27 -15.31 -5.03 5.36
CA GLU A 27 -14.34 -6.11 5.09
C GLU A 27 -13.60 -6.51 6.38
N MET A 28 -13.04 -5.54 7.10
CA MET A 28 -12.24 -5.81 8.31
C MET A 28 -13.11 -6.10 9.54
N PHE A 29 -14.22 -5.37 9.71
CA PHE A 29 -15.13 -5.52 10.86
C PHE A 29 -16.56 -5.90 10.47
N GLY A 30 -16.76 -6.54 9.31
CA GLY A 30 -18.08 -6.94 8.80
C GLY A 30 -18.88 -7.84 9.77
N GLY A 31 -18.19 -8.72 10.50
CA GLY A 31 -18.81 -9.64 11.47
C GLY A 31 -19.12 -9.04 12.84
N VAL A 32 -18.80 -7.77 13.09
CA VAL A 32 -18.95 -7.12 14.39
C VAL A 32 -20.28 -6.34 14.45
N PRO A 33 -21.07 -6.45 15.55
CA PRO A 33 -22.26 -5.62 15.74
C PRO A 33 -21.97 -4.12 15.58
N VAL A 34 -22.90 -3.38 15.00
CA VAL A 34 -22.69 -1.98 14.55
C VAL A 34 -22.26 -1.06 15.70
N GLU A 35 -22.87 -1.21 16.87
CA GLU A 35 -22.61 -0.40 18.05
C GLU A 35 -21.17 -0.61 18.56
N VAL A 36 -20.71 -1.86 18.55
CA VAL A 36 -19.36 -2.24 18.99
C VAL A 36 -18.32 -1.82 17.94
N LYS A 37 -18.62 -2.04 16.66
CA LYS A 37 -17.77 -1.67 15.52
C LYS A 37 -17.44 -0.18 15.52
N THR A 38 -18.41 0.68 15.81
CA THR A 38 -18.20 2.14 15.80
C THR A 38 -17.15 2.57 16.82
N GLU A 39 -17.20 2.05 18.05
CA GLU A 39 -16.22 2.40 19.09
C GLU A 39 -14.84 1.80 18.81
N ILE A 40 -14.76 0.57 18.29
CA ILE A 40 -13.50 -0.04 17.85
C ILE A 40 -12.84 0.81 16.76
N VAL A 41 -13.59 1.18 15.72
CA VAL A 41 -13.07 1.98 14.59
C VAL A 41 -12.63 3.36 15.06
N LYS A 42 -13.38 4.00 15.96
CA LYS A 42 -13.00 5.29 16.55
C LYS A 42 -11.69 5.21 17.34
N ALA A 43 -11.54 4.19 18.20
CA ALA A 43 -10.32 3.96 18.97
C ALA A 43 -9.12 3.67 18.05
N MET A 44 -9.30 2.79 17.06
CA MET A 44 -8.30 2.47 16.04
C MET A 44 -7.86 3.72 15.28
N ARG A 45 -8.81 4.49 14.71
CA ARG A 45 -8.50 5.73 13.97
C ARG A 45 -7.79 6.77 14.85
N LYS A 46 -8.09 6.82 16.15
CA LYS A 46 -7.35 7.68 17.09
C LYS A 46 -5.90 7.22 17.22
N ASN A 47 -5.67 5.92 17.42
CA ASN A 47 -4.32 5.37 17.56
C ASN A 47 -3.49 5.55 16.28
N VAL A 48 -4.04 5.20 15.12
CA VAL A 48 -3.37 5.38 13.82
C VAL A 48 -2.96 6.84 13.60
N ARG A 49 -3.82 7.81 13.93
CA ARG A 49 -3.47 9.23 13.85
C ARG A 49 -2.31 9.59 14.76
N GLN A 50 -2.28 9.07 16.00
CA GLN A 50 -1.18 9.35 16.93
C GLN A 50 0.14 8.75 16.44
N GLU A 51 0.12 7.52 15.94
CA GLU A 51 1.31 6.88 15.37
C GLU A 51 1.83 7.63 14.15
N MET A 52 0.94 8.04 13.23
CA MET A 52 1.31 8.84 12.07
C MET A 52 1.90 10.21 12.46
N ILE A 53 1.37 10.85 13.49
CA ILE A 53 1.95 12.09 14.05
C ILE A 53 3.29 11.80 14.71
N GLY A 54 3.45 10.71 15.45
CA GLY A 54 4.74 10.30 16.03
C GLY A 54 5.80 10.06 14.96
N HIS A 55 5.42 9.42 13.87
CA HIS A 55 6.26 9.15 12.70
C HIS A 55 6.69 10.42 11.95
N GLY A 56 5.80 11.42 11.82
CA GLY A 56 6.07 12.64 11.05
C GLY A 56 5.15 12.82 9.86
N ILE A 57 4.85 11.72 9.16
CA ILE A 57 3.99 11.69 7.97
C ILE A 57 2.58 12.27 8.22
N GLY A 58 2.05 12.11 9.44
CA GLY A 58 0.74 12.65 9.83
C GLY A 58 0.68 14.18 9.93
N ARG A 59 1.82 14.88 9.82
CA ARG A 59 1.88 16.35 9.77
C ARG A 59 1.64 16.92 8.37
N HIS A 60 1.56 16.06 7.36
CA HIS A 60 1.35 16.44 5.97
C HIS A 60 -0.13 16.35 5.57
N SER A 61 -0.51 17.07 4.52
CA SER A 61 -1.86 16.97 3.96
C SER A 61 -2.08 15.65 3.23
N LYS A 62 -3.35 15.24 3.06
CA LYS A 62 -3.74 14.08 2.23
C LYS A 62 -3.02 14.07 0.88
N ALA A 63 -3.03 15.20 0.18
CA ALA A 63 -2.40 15.34 -1.14
C ALA A 63 -0.88 15.11 -1.08
N GLN A 64 -0.20 15.64 -0.06
CA GLN A 64 1.23 15.45 0.13
C GLN A 64 1.58 13.99 0.45
N ILE A 65 0.80 13.33 1.31
CA ILE A 65 1.02 11.93 1.69
C ILE A 65 0.98 11.04 0.43
N TYR A 66 -0.03 11.21 -0.42
CA TYR A 66 -0.11 10.44 -1.67
C TYR A 66 0.94 10.83 -2.69
N ALA A 67 1.27 12.13 -2.82
CA ALA A 67 2.34 12.57 -3.71
C ALA A 67 3.70 11.96 -3.34
N PHE A 68 4.00 11.81 -2.04
CA PHE A 68 5.22 11.15 -1.58
C PHE A 68 5.24 9.67 -1.97
N ALA A 69 4.14 8.96 -1.75
CA ALA A 69 4.05 7.55 -2.11
C ALA A 69 4.08 7.33 -3.63
N GLN A 70 3.46 8.20 -4.43
CA GLN A 70 3.60 8.15 -5.88
C GLN A 70 5.05 8.33 -6.31
N ALA A 71 5.72 9.37 -5.82
CA ALA A 71 7.11 9.66 -6.15
C ALA A 71 8.05 8.50 -5.76
N ASP A 72 7.75 7.79 -4.68
CA ASP A 72 8.50 6.61 -4.26
C ASP A 72 8.37 5.45 -5.23
N VAL A 73 7.15 5.18 -5.69
CA VAL A 73 6.91 4.13 -6.68
C VAL A 73 7.57 4.49 -7.99
N GLU A 74 7.44 5.73 -8.46
CA GLU A 74 8.11 6.22 -9.66
C GLU A 74 9.62 6.03 -9.57
N ALA A 75 10.24 6.37 -8.43
CA ALA A 75 11.66 6.17 -8.21
C ALA A 75 12.06 4.69 -8.23
N VAL A 76 11.25 3.80 -7.65
CA VAL A 76 11.49 2.35 -7.68
C VAL A 76 11.42 1.81 -9.11
N LEU A 77 10.37 2.17 -9.85
CA LEU A 77 10.16 1.74 -11.23
C LEU A 77 11.28 2.25 -12.14
N GLN A 78 11.67 3.51 -11.98
CA GLN A 78 12.77 4.11 -12.71
C GLN A 78 14.11 3.43 -12.40
N PHE A 79 14.39 3.15 -11.12
CA PHE A 79 15.63 2.48 -10.73
C PHE A 79 15.69 1.03 -11.24
N MET A 80 14.58 0.32 -11.16
CA MET A 80 14.46 -1.04 -11.69
C MET A 80 14.75 -1.04 -13.20
N GLY A 81 14.14 -0.12 -13.95
CA GLY A 81 14.28 -0.04 -15.40
C GLY A 81 13.98 -1.39 -16.04
N ASP A 82 14.92 -1.89 -16.85
CA ASP A 82 14.80 -3.16 -17.57
C ASP A 82 15.25 -4.39 -16.77
N LYS A 83 15.53 -4.26 -15.47
CA LYS A 83 15.94 -5.39 -14.63
C LYS A 83 14.76 -6.29 -14.29
N ASP A 84 15.02 -7.59 -14.16
CA ASP A 84 13.99 -8.55 -13.76
C ASP A 84 13.51 -8.28 -12.32
N PHE A 85 14.45 -7.97 -11.43
CA PHE A 85 14.29 -7.67 -10.01
C PHE A 85 15.05 -6.40 -9.61
N PHE A 86 14.85 -5.91 -8.39
CA PHE A 86 15.31 -4.59 -7.96
C PHE A 86 16.81 -4.36 -8.17
N PHE A 87 17.66 -5.36 -7.90
CA PHE A 87 19.11 -5.26 -8.08
C PHE A 87 19.67 -6.05 -9.29
N GLY A 88 18.83 -6.71 -10.09
CA GLY A 88 19.32 -7.48 -11.24
C GLY A 88 18.44 -8.67 -11.59
N SER A 89 19.07 -9.83 -11.82
CA SER A 89 18.42 -11.04 -12.34
C SER A 89 17.84 -11.98 -11.27
N GLU A 90 18.19 -11.79 -10.00
CA GLU A 90 17.71 -12.63 -8.89
C GLU A 90 16.93 -11.79 -7.86
N PRO A 91 15.83 -12.33 -7.29
CA PRO A 91 15.06 -11.62 -6.28
C PRO A 91 15.85 -11.54 -4.97
N THR A 92 15.72 -10.39 -4.31
CA THR A 92 16.31 -10.14 -2.99
C THR A 92 15.22 -9.90 -1.94
N THR A 93 15.59 -9.67 -0.69
CA THR A 93 14.64 -9.28 0.36
C THR A 93 13.95 -7.94 0.04
N ILE A 94 14.60 -7.06 -0.71
CA ILE A 94 13.98 -5.79 -1.16
C ILE A 94 12.81 -6.09 -2.10
N ASP A 95 12.94 -7.09 -2.95
CA ASP A 95 11.85 -7.51 -3.85
C ASP A 95 10.65 -8.05 -3.08
N ALA A 96 10.88 -8.75 -1.96
CA ALA A 96 9.80 -9.19 -1.09
C ALA A 96 9.04 -8.00 -0.47
N THR A 97 9.74 -6.94 -0.06
CA THR A 97 9.11 -5.70 0.44
C THR A 97 8.30 -5.01 -0.67
N ILE A 98 8.88 -4.83 -1.86
CA ILE A 98 8.21 -4.19 -3.00
C ILE A 98 6.97 -4.99 -3.42
N ALA A 99 7.12 -6.29 -3.60
CA ALA A 99 6.04 -7.17 -4.01
C ALA A 99 4.93 -7.23 -2.96
N GLY A 100 5.26 -7.22 -1.67
CA GLY A 100 4.27 -7.15 -0.59
C GLY A 100 3.44 -5.87 -0.63
N LEU A 101 4.08 -4.72 -0.85
CA LEU A 101 3.39 -3.43 -1.00
C LEU A 101 2.49 -3.41 -2.24
N PHE A 102 3.02 -3.81 -3.40
CA PHE A 102 2.24 -3.84 -4.64
C PHE A 102 1.09 -4.85 -4.59
N ALA A 103 1.29 -6.03 -4.01
CA ALA A 103 0.22 -7.00 -3.83
C ALA A 103 -0.93 -6.41 -3.00
N ASN A 104 -0.62 -5.75 -1.88
CA ASN A 104 -1.63 -5.11 -1.05
C ASN A 104 -2.41 -4.07 -1.86
N TRP A 105 -1.72 -3.21 -2.60
CA TRP A 105 -2.32 -2.09 -3.32
C TRP A 105 -3.09 -2.48 -4.57
N LEU A 106 -2.64 -3.52 -5.28
CA LEU A 106 -3.37 -4.09 -6.41
C LEU A 106 -4.66 -4.79 -5.95
N ALA A 107 -4.64 -5.38 -4.75
CA ALA A 107 -5.81 -6.00 -4.13
C ALA A 107 -6.76 -5.00 -3.44
N CYS A 108 -6.37 -3.73 -3.28
CA CYS A 108 -7.25 -2.70 -2.73
C CYS A 108 -8.39 -2.35 -3.72
N ASP A 109 -9.61 -2.69 -3.34
CA ASP A 109 -10.79 -2.45 -4.17
C ASP A 109 -11.49 -1.11 -3.94
N PHE A 110 -11.11 -0.34 -2.92
CA PHE A 110 -11.63 1.02 -2.70
C PHE A 110 -10.91 2.05 -3.59
N ASP A 111 -11.55 3.20 -3.81
CA ASP A 111 -11.06 4.27 -4.71
C ASP A 111 -10.17 5.27 -3.98
N TRP A 112 -8.86 5.07 -4.08
CA TRP A 112 -7.84 5.89 -3.43
C TRP A 112 -6.87 6.49 -4.45
N ALA A 113 -6.20 7.57 -4.08
CA ALA A 113 -5.48 8.46 -5.01
C ALA A 113 -4.38 7.77 -5.85
N LEU A 114 -3.85 6.62 -5.41
CA LEU A 114 -2.82 5.88 -6.14
C LEU A 114 -3.36 4.71 -6.97
N LYS A 115 -4.64 4.35 -6.84
CA LYS A 115 -5.21 3.17 -7.51
C LYS A 115 -4.98 3.19 -9.01
N ASP A 116 -5.39 4.28 -9.66
CA ASP A 116 -5.28 4.43 -11.11
C ASP A 116 -3.82 4.49 -11.54
N PHE A 117 -2.99 5.22 -10.79
CA PHE A 117 -1.56 5.30 -11.05
C PHE A 117 -0.91 3.91 -11.02
N ILE A 118 -1.14 3.11 -9.97
CA ILE A 118 -0.56 1.76 -9.85
C ILE A 118 -1.06 0.84 -10.97
N LYS A 119 -2.37 0.84 -11.25
CA LYS A 119 -2.95 -0.01 -12.30
C LYS A 119 -2.50 0.41 -13.71
N ALA A 120 -2.14 1.67 -13.91
CA ALA A 120 -1.66 2.17 -15.19
C ALA A 120 -0.21 1.79 -15.53
N GLN A 121 0.55 1.17 -14.60
CA GLN A 121 1.95 0.77 -14.84
C GLN A 121 2.07 -0.71 -15.23
N PRO A 122 2.29 -1.06 -16.51
CA PRO A 122 2.50 -2.47 -16.91
C PRO A 122 3.69 -3.11 -16.20
N GLN A 123 4.73 -2.32 -15.93
CA GLN A 123 5.94 -2.77 -15.23
C GLN A 123 5.62 -3.36 -13.85
N ILE A 124 4.63 -2.82 -13.12
CA ILE A 124 4.21 -3.36 -11.82
C ILE A 124 3.61 -4.75 -11.99
N ALA A 125 2.67 -4.92 -12.92
CA ALA A 125 2.00 -6.20 -13.15
C ALA A 125 2.99 -7.28 -13.62
N GLU A 126 3.89 -6.94 -14.54
CA GLU A 126 4.93 -7.85 -15.02
C GLU A 126 5.92 -8.23 -13.92
N TYR A 127 6.32 -7.26 -13.10
CA TYR A 127 7.18 -7.49 -11.94
C TYR A 127 6.54 -8.46 -10.94
N MET A 128 5.27 -8.24 -10.59
CA MET A 128 4.52 -9.12 -9.68
C MET A 128 4.39 -10.55 -10.21
N LYS A 129 4.22 -10.71 -11.53
CA LYS A 129 4.22 -12.00 -12.19
C LYS A 129 5.59 -12.69 -12.09
N ARG A 130 6.68 -11.99 -12.39
CA ARG A 130 8.06 -12.53 -12.27
C ARG A 130 8.36 -12.96 -10.83
N PHE A 131 8.06 -12.09 -9.87
CA PHE A 131 8.26 -12.38 -8.45
C PHE A 131 7.45 -13.61 -8.00
N GLY A 132 6.18 -13.69 -8.39
CA GLY A 132 5.34 -14.85 -8.11
C GLY A 132 5.96 -16.16 -8.60
N CYS A 133 6.35 -16.20 -9.87
CA CYS A 133 6.96 -17.40 -10.46
C CYS A 133 8.28 -17.77 -9.77
N ALA A 134 9.14 -16.80 -9.49
CA ALA A 134 10.46 -17.05 -8.89
C ALA A 134 10.39 -17.48 -7.42
N VAL A 135 9.48 -16.91 -6.63
CA VAL A 135 9.44 -17.11 -5.17
C VAL A 135 8.38 -18.13 -4.74
N PHE A 136 7.22 -18.14 -5.41
CA PHE A 136 6.09 -18.99 -5.04
C PHE A 136 5.80 -20.12 -6.06
N GLY A 137 6.56 -20.18 -7.16
CA GLY A 137 6.34 -21.16 -8.23
C GLY A 137 5.04 -20.96 -9.01
N ARG A 138 4.39 -19.80 -8.88
CA ARG A 138 3.13 -19.45 -9.55
C ARG A 138 2.92 -17.93 -9.62
N GLU A 139 2.12 -17.47 -10.57
CA GLU A 139 1.76 -16.05 -10.63
C GLU A 139 0.98 -15.61 -9.37
N LEU A 140 1.28 -14.40 -8.89
CA LEU A 140 0.48 -13.74 -7.86
C LEU A 140 -0.78 -13.18 -8.53
N ARG A 141 -1.94 -13.50 -7.94
CA ARG A 141 -3.25 -12.99 -8.37
C ARG A 141 -3.58 -11.70 -7.63
#